data_AF-A0A9P1CX25-F1
#
_entry.id   AF-A0A9P1CX25-F1
#
_cell.length_a   1.000
_cell.length_b   1.000
_cell.length_c   1.000
_cell.angle_alpha   90.00
_cell.angle_beta   90.00
_cell.angle_gamma   90.00
#
_symmetry.space_group_name_H-M   'P 1'
#
loop_
_entity.id
_entity.type
_entity.pdbx_description
1 polymer ?
#
loop_
_entity_poly.entity_id
_entity_poly.type
_entity_poly.pdbx_seq_one_letter_code
_entity_poly.pdbx_strand_id
1 'polypeptide(L)'
;MRGLNRQVTREGLLMLLYQASQHLERPKYDFVYLPWAMRKACNIGLAFINFEDHASCVEFFDALHRSPELLMSFDVRYIGPATLQGRGPNLEDTVAKRGAGILYATDAPLVFNRGEQCDLLEVVAHELPHVWNQLEAMRARRQQRQRYQGSYMGPRPRAPVNMPSISGQMAHEAVPGASAARAEYMERLMSRLDQTVVPTDGPTDGAITGSFPLPLTALTQRQGIHTALRSCRFAVEDNTKRGGFWIRSETKTLQQISATISSRLRQVQIEQY
;
A
#
# COMPACT_ATOMS: atom_id res chain seq x y z
N MET A 1 -11.37 13.89 7.08
CA MET A 1 -12.24 13.99 5.89
C MET A 1 -13.19 12.79 5.84
N ARG A 2 -14.43 12.99 5.39
CA ARG A 2 -15.47 11.95 5.24
C ARG A 2 -16.16 12.03 3.89
N GLY A 3 -16.61 10.88 3.40
CA GLY A 3 -17.31 10.75 2.12
C GLY A 3 -16.39 10.70 0.90
N LEU A 4 -15.07 10.59 1.10
CA LEU A 4 -14.05 10.53 0.05
C LEU A 4 -14.39 9.45 -1.00
N ASN A 5 -14.11 9.72 -2.27
CA ASN A 5 -14.19 8.71 -3.32
C ASN A 5 -13.36 7.47 -2.93
N ARG A 6 -13.99 6.29 -2.98
CA ARG A 6 -13.38 5.03 -2.51
C ARG A 6 -12.19 4.56 -3.33
N GLN A 7 -12.02 5.09 -4.54
CA GLN A 7 -10.89 4.78 -5.42
C GLN A 7 -9.66 5.65 -5.15
N VAL A 8 -9.80 6.71 -4.34
CA VAL A 8 -8.67 7.55 -3.95
C VAL A 8 -7.65 6.68 -3.21
N THR A 9 -6.42 6.70 -3.69
CA THR A 9 -5.28 6.04 -3.05
C THR A 9 -4.65 6.98 -2.04
N ARG A 10 -3.73 6.46 -1.22
CA ARG A 10 -2.98 7.28 -0.27
C ARG A 10 -2.17 8.36 -1.00
N GLU A 11 -1.58 7.99 -2.13
CA GLU A 11 -0.80 8.88 -2.98
C GLU A 11 -1.69 9.96 -3.61
N GLY A 12 -2.91 9.61 -4.04
CA GLY A 12 -3.91 10.58 -4.49
C GLY A 12 -4.31 11.55 -3.37
N LEU A 13 -4.50 11.05 -2.15
CA LEU A 13 -4.75 11.92 -0.99
C LEU A 13 -3.56 12.86 -0.73
N LEU A 14 -2.32 12.38 -0.78
CA LEU A 14 -1.15 13.25 -0.63
C LEU A 14 -1.08 14.32 -1.73
N MET A 15 -1.44 13.97 -2.96
CA MET A 15 -1.52 14.93 -4.07
C MET A 15 -2.56 16.01 -3.79
N LEU A 16 -3.73 15.66 -3.26
CA LEU A 16 -4.73 16.64 -2.79
C LEU A 16 -4.16 17.56 -1.72
N LEU A 17 -3.50 16.99 -0.70
CA LEU A 17 -2.91 17.77 0.40
C LEU A 17 -1.82 18.72 -0.12
N TYR A 18 -0.99 18.24 -1.04
CA TYR A 18 0.05 19.03 -1.69
C TYR A 18 -0.56 20.18 -2.50
N GLN A 19 -1.55 19.91 -3.36
CA GLN A 19 -2.24 20.92 -4.17
C GLN A 19 -2.89 22.00 -3.29
N ALA A 20 -3.59 21.59 -2.23
CA ALA A 20 -4.21 22.53 -1.29
C ALA A 20 -3.20 23.35 -0.47
N SER A 21 -1.94 22.90 -0.39
CA SER A 21 -0.87 23.59 0.35
C SER A 21 0.17 24.27 -0.52
N GLN A 22 -0.02 24.37 -1.84
CA GLN A 22 0.95 25.01 -2.76
C GLN A 22 1.25 26.47 -2.45
N HIS A 23 0.32 27.16 -1.79
CA HIS A 23 0.49 28.56 -1.38
C HIS A 23 1.07 28.70 0.03
N LEU A 24 1.27 27.60 0.74
CA LEU A 24 1.88 27.57 2.07
C LEU A 24 3.39 27.33 1.91
N GLU A 25 4.20 27.91 2.79
CA GLU A 25 5.66 27.72 2.75
C GLU A 25 6.07 26.23 2.82
N ARG A 26 5.25 25.42 3.49
CA ARG A 26 5.39 23.96 3.57
C ARG A 26 4.10 23.28 4.03
N PRO A 27 3.87 21.99 3.70
CA PRO A 27 2.84 21.19 4.33
C PRO A 27 3.13 21.03 5.82
N LYS A 28 2.17 21.44 6.67
CA LYS A 28 2.29 21.43 8.14
C LYS A 28 1.40 20.36 8.78
N TYR A 29 1.45 19.15 8.25
CA TYR A 29 0.81 17.96 8.83
C TYR A 29 1.86 16.94 9.27
N ASP A 30 1.59 16.23 10.37
CA ASP A 30 2.53 15.29 11.00
C ASP A 30 2.04 13.83 10.95
N PHE A 31 0.78 13.62 10.56
CA PHE A 31 0.16 12.29 10.42
C PHE A 31 -0.90 12.30 9.32
N VAL A 32 -0.85 11.32 8.43
CA VAL A 32 -1.85 11.08 7.38
C VAL A 32 -2.20 9.60 7.35
N TYR A 33 -3.49 9.27 7.48
CA TYR A 33 -3.96 7.90 7.40
C TYR A 33 -5.21 7.78 6.53
N LEU A 34 -5.14 6.91 5.53
CA LEU A 34 -6.25 6.52 4.66
C LEU A 34 -6.53 5.02 4.86
N PRO A 35 -7.46 4.65 5.75
CA PRO A 35 -7.75 3.25 6.01
C PRO A 35 -8.22 2.51 4.76
N TRP A 36 -7.57 1.39 4.44
CA TRP A 36 -7.86 0.59 3.26
C TRP A 36 -8.58 -0.71 3.61
N ALA A 37 -9.64 -1.04 2.88
CA ALA A 37 -10.34 -2.30 3.00
C ALA A 37 -9.76 -3.31 2.00
N MET A 38 -8.81 -4.13 2.45
CA MET A 38 -8.13 -5.13 1.62
C MET A 38 -9.08 -6.03 0.82
N ARG A 39 -10.21 -6.46 1.41
CA ARG A 39 -11.19 -7.32 0.72
C ARG A 39 -11.86 -6.66 -0.48
N LYS A 40 -12.03 -5.34 -0.45
CA LYS A 40 -12.71 -4.56 -1.50
C LYS A 40 -11.73 -3.78 -2.37
N ALA A 41 -10.44 -3.85 -2.04
CA ALA A 41 -9.38 -3.07 -2.68
C ALA A 41 -9.74 -1.58 -2.83
N CYS A 42 -10.27 -0.97 -1.77
CA CYS A 42 -10.68 0.43 -1.78
C CYS A 42 -10.58 1.07 -0.39
N ASN A 43 -10.52 2.41 -0.33
CA ASN A 43 -10.60 3.11 0.95
C ASN A 43 -12.04 3.08 1.51
N ILE A 44 -12.18 3.30 2.81
CA ILE A 44 -13.50 3.24 3.48
C ILE A 44 -14.31 4.55 3.40
N GLY A 45 -13.88 5.52 2.59
CA GLY A 45 -14.48 6.85 2.47
C GLY A 45 -14.12 7.79 3.61
N LEU A 46 -13.02 7.51 4.33
CA LEU A 46 -12.54 8.28 5.48
C LEU A 46 -11.05 8.49 5.36
N ALA A 47 -10.57 9.67 5.76
CA ALA A 47 -9.15 9.96 5.92
C ALA A 47 -8.93 10.81 7.18
N PHE A 48 -7.82 10.55 7.85
CA PHE A 48 -7.37 11.29 9.05
C PHE A 48 -6.10 12.04 8.71
N ILE A 49 -6.06 13.31 9.08
CA ILE A 49 -4.92 14.21 8.89
C ILE A 49 -4.76 14.93 10.22
N ASN A 50 -3.57 14.88 10.81
CA ASN A 50 -3.21 15.68 11.98
C ASN A 50 -2.25 16.78 11.54
N PHE A 51 -2.49 17.99 12.03
CA PHE A 51 -1.65 19.16 11.77
C PHE A 51 -0.68 19.36 12.93
N GLU A 52 0.51 19.92 12.65
CA GLU A 52 1.52 20.20 13.68
C GLU A 52 1.00 21.19 14.74
N ASP A 53 0.18 22.15 14.30
CA ASP A 53 -0.44 23.15 15.16
C ASP A 53 -1.81 23.60 14.62
N HIS A 54 -2.54 24.34 15.46
CA HIS A 54 -3.89 24.81 15.14
C HIS A 54 -3.91 25.83 13.99
N ALA A 55 -2.94 26.75 13.92
CA ALA A 55 -2.91 27.79 12.89
C ALA A 55 -2.70 27.16 11.51
N SER A 56 -1.82 26.17 11.42
CA SER A 56 -1.59 25.35 10.22
C SER A 56 -2.85 24.64 9.71
N CYS A 57 -3.67 24.13 10.63
CA CYS A 57 -4.96 23.54 10.31
C CYS A 57 -5.88 24.59 9.68
N VAL A 58 -6.04 25.75 10.33
CA VAL A 58 -6.89 26.85 9.81
C VAL A 58 -6.44 27.31 8.43
N GLU A 59 -5.13 27.57 8.24
CA GLU A 59 -4.55 27.97 6.95
C GLU A 59 -4.88 26.95 5.84
N PHE A 60 -4.71 25.66 6.12
CA PHE A 60 -5.01 24.59 5.18
C PHE A 60 -6.50 24.55 4.83
N PHE A 61 -7.37 24.65 5.82
CA PHE A 61 -8.82 24.67 5.59
C PHE A 61 -9.23 25.89 4.77
N ASP A 62 -8.69 27.06 5.04
CA ASP A 62 -8.98 28.27 4.27
C ASP A 62 -8.49 28.18 2.82
N ALA A 63 -7.33 27.56 2.59
CA ALA A 63 -6.85 27.26 1.23
C ALA A 63 -7.78 26.28 0.52
N LEU A 64 -8.17 25.20 1.19
CA LEU A 64 -9.04 24.18 0.61
C LEU A 64 -10.46 24.69 0.30
N HIS A 65 -11.03 25.58 1.13
CA HIS A 65 -12.32 26.23 0.86
C HIS A 65 -12.27 27.19 -0.33
N ARG A 66 -11.11 27.81 -0.59
CA ARG A 66 -10.91 28.68 -1.76
C ARG A 66 -10.78 27.90 -3.07
N SER A 67 -10.58 26.58 -2.99
CA SER A 67 -10.43 25.68 -4.13
C SER A 67 -11.48 24.54 -4.13
N PRO A 68 -12.78 24.86 -4.27
CA PRO A 68 -13.84 23.85 -4.25
C PRO A 68 -13.68 22.76 -5.33
N GLU A 69 -13.04 23.07 -6.45
CA GLU A 69 -12.69 22.11 -7.51
C GLU A 69 -11.82 20.96 -7.01
N LEU A 70 -10.93 21.21 -6.05
CA LEU A 70 -10.11 20.17 -5.41
C LEU A 70 -10.98 19.26 -4.54
N LEU A 71 -11.97 19.80 -3.83
CA LEU A 71 -12.89 18.97 -3.04
C LEU A 71 -13.79 18.11 -3.92
N MET A 72 -14.27 18.67 -5.03
CA MET A 72 -15.15 17.98 -5.97
C MET A 72 -14.42 16.85 -6.71
N SER A 73 -13.17 17.06 -7.13
CA SER A 73 -12.39 16.03 -7.83
C SER A 73 -12.11 14.77 -7.00
N PHE A 74 -12.19 14.88 -5.66
CA PHE A 74 -11.99 13.76 -4.74
C PHE A 74 -13.29 13.26 -4.07
N ASP A 75 -14.45 13.80 -4.50
CA ASP A 75 -15.78 13.59 -3.89
C ASP A 75 -15.81 13.79 -2.37
N VAL A 76 -15.07 14.76 -1.83
CA VAL A 76 -15.04 14.99 -0.37
C VAL A 76 -16.36 15.63 0.08
N ARG A 77 -17.16 14.89 0.85
CA ARG A 77 -18.47 15.38 1.33
C ARG A 77 -18.41 16.24 2.58
N TYR A 78 -17.48 15.92 3.48
CA TYR A 78 -17.40 16.59 4.77
C TYR A 78 -15.98 16.61 5.30
N ILE A 79 -15.57 17.76 5.83
CA ILE A 79 -14.33 17.92 6.55
C ILE A 79 -14.66 18.58 7.88
N GLY A 80 -14.11 18.02 8.96
CA GLY A 80 -14.33 18.53 10.30
C GLY A 80 -13.38 17.87 11.29
N PRO A 81 -13.39 18.33 12.55
CA PRO A 81 -12.49 17.83 13.58
C PRO A 81 -12.72 16.33 13.83
N ALA A 82 -11.62 15.61 14.05
CA ALA A 82 -11.66 14.24 14.54
C ALA A 82 -11.93 14.20 16.05
N THR A 83 -12.51 13.10 16.54
CA THR A 83 -12.68 12.90 17.99
C THR A 83 -11.35 12.71 18.71
N LEU A 84 -10.35 12.16 18.00
CA LEU A 84 -9.01 11.90 18.51
C LEU A 84 -8.03 12.89 17.89
N GLN A 85 -7.29 13.60 18.72
CA GLN A 85 -6.38 14.69 18.33
C GLN A 85 -4.94 14.35 18.69
N GLY A 86 -3.99 14.75 17.84
CA GLY A 86 -2.56 14.51 18.04
C GLY A 86 -2.05 13.23 17.37
N ARG A 87 -0.79 13.25 16.93
CA ARG A 87 -0.13 12.13 16.23
C ARG A 87 -0.04 10.85 17.06
N GLY A 88 0.54 10.92 18.26
CA GLY A 88 0.71 9.77 19.16
C GLY A 88 -0.60 9.03 19.45
N PRO A 89 -1.66 9.72 19.94
CA PRO A 89 -2.97 9.09 20.15
C PRO A 89 -3.55 8.44 18.89
N ASN A 90 -3.45 9.10 17.73
CA ASN A 90 -3.93 8.54 16.45
C ASN A 90 -3.15 7.27 16.05
N LEU A 91 -1.84 7.23 16.26
CA LEU A 91 -1.02 6.03 16.05
C LEU A 91 -1.43 4.90 16.99
N GLU A 92 -1.59 5.20 18.28
CA GLU A 92 -2.01 4.21 19.28
C GLU A 92 -3.37 3.62 18.97
N ASP A 93 -4.37 4.45 18.65
CA ASP A 93 -5.72 4.00 18.27
C ASP A 93 -5.70 3.14 16.99
N THR A 94 -4.85 3.51 16.02
CA THR A 94 -4.68 2.74 14.79
C THR A 94 -4.14 1.34 15.08
N VAL A 95 -3.09 1.24 15.93
CA VAL A 95 -2.52 -0.05 16.33
C VAL A 95 -3.50 -0.85 17.18
N ALA A 96 -4.24 -0.22 18.08
CA ALA A 96 -5.25 -0.89 18.91
C ALA A 96 -6.38 -1.50 18.05
N LYS A 97 -6.88 -0.77 17.04
CA LYS A 97 -8.00 -1.20 16.19
C LYS A 97 -7.61 -2.18 15.09
N ARG A 98 -6.42 -2.03 14.50
CA ARG A 98 -5.96 -2.84 13.35
C ARG A 98 -4.95 -3.92 13.73
N GLY A 99 -4.43 -3.84 14.95
CA GLY A 99 -3.33 -4.66 15.43
C GLY A 99 -1.98 -4.19 14.88
N ALA A 100 -0.93 -4.69 15.53
CA ALA A 100 0.49 -4.54 15.19
C ALA A 100 0.85 -4.64 13.70
N GLY A 101 0.13 -5.45 12.94
CA GLY A 101 0.43 -5.71 11.54
C GLY A 101 0.29 -4.48 10.64
N ILE A 102 -0.52 -3.49 11.05
CA ILE A 102 -0.76 -2.28 10.28
C ILE A 102 0.50 -1.45 10.06
N LEU A 103 1.47 -1.52 10.98
CA LEU A 103 2.73 -0.76 10.89
C LEU A 103 3.65 -1.24 9.76
N TYR A 104 3.40 -2.44 9.23
CA TYR A 104 4.14 -3.03 8.12
C TYR A 104 3.30 -3.11 6.84
N ALA A 105 2.05 -2.64 6.90
CA ALA A 105 1.12 -2.77 5.80
C ALA A 105 1.41 -1.70 4.73
N THR A 106 1.05 -1.99 3.48
CA THR A 106 1.20 -1.02 2.38
C THR A 106 0.33 0.21 2.58
N ASP A 107 -0.79 0.07 3.29
CA ASP A 107 -1.74 1.12 3.69
C ASP A 107 -1.47 1.66 5.11
N ALA A 108 -0.26 1.44 5.66
CA ALA A 108 0.13 2.00 6.94
C ALA A 108 -0.02 3.54 6.94
N PRO A 109 -0.31 4.15 8.11
CA PRO A 109 -0.24 5.59 8.28
C PRO A 109 1.13 6.15 7.85
N LEU A 110 1.11 7.37 7.35
CA LEU A 110 2.31 8.15 7.10
C LEU A 110 2.50 9.13 8.24
N VAL A 111 3.75 9.27 8.66
CA VAL A 111 4.16 10.22 9.69
C VAL A 111 5.18 11.17 9.09
N PHE A 112 5.10 12.42 9.51
CA PHE A 112 5.96 13.49 9.01
C PHE A 112 6.52 14.29 10.17
N ASN A 113 7.75 14.75 10.06
CA ASN A 113 8.33 15.75 10.96
C ASN A 113 8.72 16.96 10.12
N ARG A 114 8.09 18.12 10.37
CA ARG A 114 8.42 19.38 9.71
C ARG A 114 8.32 19.32 8.18
N GLY A 115 7.30 18.59 7.69
CA GLY A 115 7.05 18.37 6.27
C GLY A 115 7.83 17.22 5.63
N GLU A 116 8.78 16.60 6.33
CA GLU A 116 9.54 15.45 5.83
C GLU A 116 8.93 14.14 6.30
N GLN A 117 8.74 13.18 5.39
CA GLN A 117 8.24 11.86 5.76
C GLN A 117 9.28 11.09 6.58
N CYS A 118 8.87 10.55 7.73
CA CYS A 118 9.74 9.77 8.61
C CYS A 118 9.42 8.27 8.54
N ASP A 119 10.34 7.44 9.07
CA ASP A 119 10.07 6.02 9.26
C ASP A 119 9.02 5.81 10.36
N LEU A 120 7.95 5.09 10.01
CA LEU A 120 6.83 4.87 10.92
C LEU A 120 7.23 4.08 12.17
N LEU A 121 8.14 3.11 12.03
CA LEU A 121 8.55 2.26 13.15
C LEU A 121 9.42 3.04 14.13
N GLU A 122 10.31 3.89 13.64
CA GLU A 122 11.09 4.79 14.48
C GLU A 122 10.20 5.74 15.27
N VAL A 123 9.20 6.35 14.63
CA VAL A 123 8.24 7.24 15.32
C VAL A 123 7.44 6.48 16.37
N VAL A 124 6.95 5.26 16.06
CA VAL A 124 6.23 4.44 17.05
C VAL A 124 7.13 4.02 18.21
N ALA A 125 8.40 3.66 17.95
CA ALA A 125 9.35 3.30 19.00
C ALA A 125 9.64 4.48 19.94
N HIS A 126 9.73 5.69 19.39
CA HIS A 126 10.00 6.91 20.16
C HIS A 126 8.76 7.42 20.92
N GLU A 127 7.61 7.53 20.26
CA GLU A 127 6.41 8.16 20.83
C GLU A 127 5.54 7.19 21.65
N LEU A 128 5.58 5.90 21.33
CA LEU A 128 4.72 4.88 21.92
C LEU A 128 5.57 3.69 22.42
N PRO A 129 6.49 3.90 23.38
CA PRO A 129 7.40 2.86 23.85
C PRO A 129 6.66 1.65 24.43
N HIS A 130 5.48 1.85 25.04
CA HIS A 130 4.65 0.75 25.53
C HIS A 130 4.09 -0.12 24.40
N VAL A 131 3.65 0.49 23.30
CA VAL A 131 3.20 -0.23 22.12
C VAL A 131 4.37 -0.98 21.49
N TRP A 132 5.53 -0.32 21.36
CA TRP A 132 6.75 -0.94 20.84
C TRP A 132 7.19 -2.17 21.63
N ASN A 133 7.25 -2.07 22.96
CA ASN A 133 7.60 -3.17 23.83
C ASN A 133 6.64 -4.36 23.67
N GLN A 134 5.34 -4.10 23.48
CA GLN A 134 4.36 -5.14 23.21
C GLN A 134 4.61 -5.82 21.84
N LEU A 135 4.97 -5.05 20.81
CA LEU A 135 5.31 -5.58 19.49
C LEU A 135 6.53 -6.49 19.54
N GLU A 136 7.58 -6.08 20.24
CA GLU A 136 8.79 -6.88 20.43
C GLU A 136 8.49 -8.16 21.19
N ALA A 137 7.73 -8.09 22.30
CA ALA A 137 7.32 -9.27 23.05
C ALA A 137 6.51 -10.25 22.18
N MET A 138 5.60 -9.75 21.33
CA MET A 138 4.85 -10.58 20.38
C MET A 138 5.76 -11.24 19.34
N ARG A 139 6.74 -10.52 18.81
CA ARG A 139 7.73 -11.03 17.85
C ARG A 139 8.59 -12.12 18.48
N ALA A 140 9.11 -11.88 19.68
CA ALA A 140 9.89 -12.86 20.45
C ALA A 140 9.10 -14.15 20.67
N ARG A 141 7.83 -14.05 21.08
CA ARG A 141 6.93 -15.21 21.25
C ARG A 141 6.72 -15.99 19.94
N ARG A 142 6.57 -15.30 18.81
CA ARG A 142 6.44 -15.96 17.48
C ARG A 142 7.71 -16.68 17.07
N GLN A 143 8.88 -16.06 17.25
CA GLN A 143 10.16 -16.68 16.94
C GLN A 143 10.41 -17.92 17.83
N GLN A 144 10.10 -17.82 19.12
CA GLN A 144 10.21 -18.95 20.03
C GLN A 144 9.30 -20.12 19.61
N ARG A 145 8.04 -19.85 19.24
CA ARG A 145 7.12 -20.88 18.72
C ARG A 145 7.64 -21.53 17.42
N GLN A 146 8.20 -20.75 16.51
CA GLN A 146 8.79 -21.29 15.27
C GLN A 146 9.99 -22.20 15.55
N ARG A 147 10.85 -21.84 16.50
CA ARG A 147 11.97 -22.71 16.93
C ARG A 147 11.46 -24.03 17.51
N TYR A 148 10.43 -24.01 18.34
CA TYR A 148 9.85 -25.25 18.87
C TYR A 148 9.16 -26.09 17.80
N GLN A 149 8.43 -25.49 16.86
CA GLN A 149 7.82 -26.24 15.75
C GLN A 149 8.87 -26.88 14.84
N GLY A 150 10.00 -26.23 14.60
CA GLY A 150 11.11 -26.81 13.86
C GLY A 150 11.81 -27.96 14.61
N SER A 151 11.92 -27.86 15.93
CA SER A 151 12.60 -28.86 16.77
C SER A 151 11.75 -30.10 17.08
N TYR A 152 10.43 -30.01 16.98
CA TYR A 152 9.49 -31.14 17.18
C TYR A 152 9.13 -31.89 15.88
N MET A 153 10.00 -31.87 14.87
CA MET A 153 10.03 -32.90 13.82
C MET A 153 10.79 -34.15 14.31
N GLY A 154 10.64 -34.51 15.59
CA GLY A 154 10.86 -35.89 16.01
C GLY A 154 9.84 -36.79 15.28
N PRO A 155 10.14 -38.09 15.09
CA PRO A 155 9.23 -39.01 14.40
C PRO A 155 7.83 -38.84 15.01
N ARG A 156 6.86 -38.47 14.17
CA ARG A 156 5.46 -38.35 14.60
C ARG A 156 5.16 -39.62 15.41
N PRO A 157 4.71 -39.51 16.67
CA PRO A 157 4.29 -40.69 17.41
C PRO A 157 3.33 -41.44 16.50
N ARG A 158 3.68 -42.68 16.14
CA ARG A 158 2.83 -43.50 15.28
C ARG A 158 1.44 -43.44 15.88
N ALA A 159 0.48 -42.94 15.09
CA ALA A 159 -0.90 -42.91 15.53
C ALA A 159 -1.25 -44.30 16.05
N PRO A 160 -1.88 -44.42 17.24
CA PRO A 160 -2.29 -45.72 17.75
C PRO A 160 -3.12 -46.43 16.67
N VAL A 161 -2.69 -47.62 16.30
CA VAL A 161 -3.14 -48.37 15.10
C VAL A 161 -4.61 -48.80 15.17
N ASN A 162 -5.33 -48.53 16.26
CA ASN A 162 -6.74 -48.91 16.42
C ASN A 162 -7.60 -47.68 16.75
N MET A 163 -8.00 -46.94 15.73
CA MET A 163 -9.20 -46.11 15.79
C MET A 163 -10.18 -46.64 14.74
N PRO A 164 -11.41 -47.05 15.11
CA PRO A 164 -12.39 -47.54 14.17
C PRO A 164 -12.71 -46.44 13.14
N SER A 165 -12.58 -46.81 11.87
CA SER A 165 -12.87 -45.99 10.70
C SER A 165 -14.34 -45.56 10.71
N ILE A 166 -14.63 -44.32 11.12
CA ILE A 166 -15.90 -43.66 10.80
C ILE A 166 -15.76 -43.15 9.36
N SER A 167 -16.09 -44.02 8.41
CA SER A 167 -16.19 -43.69 6.98
C SER A 167 -17.41 -42.79 6.75
N GLY A 168 -17.24 -41.49 6.97
CA GLY A 168 -18.15 -40.46 6.48
C GLY A 168 -17.58 -39.84 5.21
N GLN A 169 -18.06 -40.30 4.05
CA GLN A 169 -17.79 -39.67 2.76
C GLN A 169 -18.36 -38.24 2.76
N MET A 170 -17.50 -37.23 2.85
CA MET A 170 -17.83 -35.88 2.40
C MET A 170 -16.92 -35.54 1.23
N ALA A 171 -17.48 -35.64 0.03
CA ALA A 171 -16.88 -35.15 -1.19
C ALA A 171 -16.75 -33.63 -1.08
N HIS A 172 -15.52 -33.13 -1.02
CA HIS A 172 -15.24 -31.72 -1.27
C HIS A 172 -15.36 -31.48 -2.78
N GLU A 173 -16.53 -31.01 -3.22
CA GLU A 173 -16.68 -30.42 -4.55
C GLU A 173 -15.77 -29.19 -4.65
N ALA A 174 -14.80 -29.26 -5.57
CA ALA A 174 -13.98 -28.12 -5.94
C ALA A 174 -14.88 -27.05 -6.56
N VAL A 175 -14.92 -25.86 -5.96
CA VAL A 175 -15.68 -24.71 -6.46
C VAL A 175 -15.12 -24.31 -7.84
N PRO A 176 -15.84 -24.55 -8.94
CA PRO A 176 -15.40 -24.16 -10.27
C PRO A 176 -15.63 -22.65 -10.41
N GLY A 177 -14.57 -21.88 -10.68
CA GLY A 177 -14.72 -20.45 -11.01
C GLY A 177 -13.65 -19.50 -10.44
N ALA A 178 -12.94 -19.89 -9.38
CA ALA A 178 -11.92 -19.04 -8.78
C ALA A 178 -10.69 -18.81 -9.69
N SER A 179 -10.39 -19.76 -10.58
CA SER A 179 -9.30 -19.64 -11.55
C SER A 179 -9.65 -18.71 -12.72
N ALA A 180 -10.88 -18.79 -13.24
CA ALA A 180 -11.33 -17.97 -14.37
C ALA A 180 -11.42 -16.48 -14.01
N ALA A 181 -12.02 -16.14 -12.86
CA ALA A 181 -12.12 -14.77 -12.39
C ALA A 181 -10.74 -14.12 -12.12
N ARG A 182 -9.75 -14.94 -11.75
CA ARG A 182 -8.38 -14.48 -11.49
C ARG A 182 -7.59 -14.27 -12.79
N ALA A 183 -7.80 -15.11 -13.80
CA ALA A 183 -7.22 -14.93 -15.13
C ALA A 183 -7.77 -13.67 -15.82
N GLU A 184 -9.09 -13.45 -15.76
CA GLU A 184 -9.74 -12.27 -16.32
C GLU A 184 -9.25 -10.96 -15.65
N TYR A 185 -9.04 -10.99 -14.34
CA TYR A 185 -8.46 -9.85 -13.61
C TYR A 185 -7.04 -9.52 -14.09
N MET A 186 -6.19 -10.53 -14.30
CA MET A 186 -4.82 -10.34 -14.76
C MET A 186 -4.78 -9.83 -16.20
N GLU A 187 -5.65 -10.31 -17.08
CA GLU A 187 -5.75 -9.85 -18.47
C GLU A 187 -6.16 -8.37 -18.56
N ARG A 188 -7.16 -7.95 -17.76
CA ARG A 188 -7.57 -6.53 -17.66
C ARG A 188 -6.45 -5.63 -17.12
N LEU A 189 -5.64 -6.13 -16.19
CA LEU A 189 -4.49 -5.39 -15.65
C LEU A 189 -3.42 -5.15 -16.74
N MET A 190 -3.15 -6.17 -17.56
CA MET A 190 -2.14 -6.10 -18.63
C MET A 190 -2.61 -5.21 -19.79
N SER A 191 -3.88 -5.30 -20.20
CA SER A 191 -4.46 -4.44 -21.24
C SER A 191 -4.38 -2.95 -20.88
N ARG A 192 -4.53 -2.60 -19.59
CA ARG A 192 -4.39 -1.22 -19.11
C ARG A 192 -2.96 -0.71 -19.15
N LEU A 193 -1.96 -1.57 -19.00
CA LEU A 193 -0.55 -1.16 -19.10
C LEU A 193 -0.17 -0.81 -20.55
N ASP A 194 -0.69 -1.53 -21.54
CA ASP A 194 -0.41 -1.26 -22.95
C ASP A 194 -1.09 0.02 -23.48
N GLN A 195 -2.21 0.45 -22.88
CA GLN A 195 -2.92 1.68 -23.27
C GLN A 195 -2.27 2.98 -22.75
N THR A 196 -1.24 2.89 -21.91
CA THR A 196 -0.58 4.09 -21.33
C THR A 196 0.59 4.64 -22.15
N VAL A 197 0.82 4.13 -23.36
CA VAL A 197 1.84 4.65 -24.29
C VAL A 197 1.17 5.50 -25.35
N VAL A 198 1.08 6.81 -25.10
CA VAL A 198 0.75 7.79 -26.16
C VAL A 198 2.04 8.07 -26.93
N PRO A 199 2.09 7.89 -28.26
CA PRO A 199 3.25 8.29 -29.06
C PRO A 199 3.35 9.82 -29.05
N THR A 200 4.42 10.35 -28.44
CA THR A 200 4.76 11.77 -28.52
C THR A 200 5.54 12.02 -29.81
N ASP A 201 4.84 12.05 -30.94
CA ASP A 201 5.36 12.60 -32.18
C ASP A 201 4.92 14.07 -32.28
N GLY A 202 5.78 14.96 -31.80
CA GLY A 202 5.64 16.42 -31.96
C GLY A 202 6.95 17.00 -32.48
N PRO A 203 6.91 17.93 -33.46
CA PRO A 203 8.12 18.48 -34.06
C PRO A 203 8.86 19.38 -33.07
N THR A 204 10.11 19.05 -32.78
CA THR A 204 11.05 19.87 -32.02
C THR A 204 11.70 20.89 -32.93
N ASP A 205 11.28 22.15 -32.83
CA ASP A 205 12.05 23.32 -33.24
C ASP A 205 12.17 24.29 -32.07
N GLY A 206 13.39 24.76 -31.80
CA GLY A 206 13.65 25.94 -30.97
C GLY A 206 14.40 25.66 -29.65
N ALA A 207 15.71 25.83 -29.70
CA ALA A 207 16.63 25.73 -28.58
C ALA A 207 16.35 26.74 -27.45
N ILE A 208 16.26 26.26 -26.21
CA ILE A 208 16.55 27.04 -25.00
C ILE A 208 17.40 26.18 -24.08
N THR A 209 18.66 26.59 -23.90
CA THR A 209 19.59 26.05 -22.91
C THR A 209 19.17 26.50 -21.52
N GLY A 210 18.48 25.62 -20.79
CA GLY A 210 18.20 25.77 -19.38
C GLY A 210 18.00 24.40 -18.76
N SER A 211 18.83 24.04 -17.78
CA SER A 211 18.70 22.80 -17.02
C SER A 211 17.42 22.82 -16.20
N PHE A 212 16.35 22.21 -16.72
CA PHE A 212 15.11 21.96 -15.99
C PHE A 212 15.08 20.52 -15.43
N PRO A 213 14.42 20.30 -14.28
CA PRO A 213 14.23 18.96 -13.74
C PRO A 213 13.33 18.14 -14.68
N LEU A 214 13.56 16.82 -14.71
CA LEU A 214 12.82 15.86 -15.52
C LEU A 214 11.29 16.08 -15.44
N PRO A 215 10.55 15.97 -16.56
CA PRO A 215 9.10 16.11 -16.55
C PRO A 215 8.44 15.10 -15.60
N LEU A 216 7.52 15.60 -14.77
CA LEU A 216 6.81 14.90 -13.69
C LEU A 216 6.15 13.57 -14.12
N THR A 217 5.85 13.42 -15.41
CA THR A 217 5.28 12.23 -16.03
C THR A 217 6.23 11.03 -15.95
N ALA A 218 7.54 11.23 -16.15
CA ALA A 218 8.54 10.16 -16.09
C ALA A 218 8.76 9.63 -14.66
N LEU A 219 8.70 10.51 -13.66
CA LEU A 219 8.84 10.16 -12.24
C LEU A 219 7.63 9.38 -11.73
N THR A 220 6.42 9.79 -12.13
CA THR A 220 5.17 9.12 -11.76
C THR A 220 5.05 7.75 -12.43
N GLN A 221 5.47 7.63 -13.71
CA GLN A 221 5.52 6.36 -14.43
C GLN A 221 6.54 5.40 -13.81
N ARG A 222 7.73 5.89 -13.42
CA ARG A 222 8.77 5.10 -12.76
C ARG A 222 8.32 4.58 -11.38
N GLN A 223 7.66 5.42 -10.58
CA GLN A 223 7.12 5.00 -9.27
C GLN A 223 5.97 4.00 -9.42
N GLY A 224 5.11 4.16 -10.42
CA GLY A 224 4.05 3.21 -10.76
C GLY A 224 4.59 1.82 -11.13
N ILE A 225 5.61 1.77 -11.98
CA ILE A 225 6.25 0.50 -12.39
C ILE A 225 6.96 -0.18 -11.20
N HIS A 226 7.67 0.56 -10.36
CA HIS A 226 8.30 0.00 -9.16
C HIS A 226 7.28 -0.57 -8.17
N THR A 227 6.13 0.09 -8.01
CA THR A 227 5.04 -0.36 -7.14
C THR A 227 4.37 -1.63 -7.68
N ALA A 228 4.16 -1.72 -9.00
CA ALA A 228 3.65 -2.91 -9.66
C ALA A 228 4.62 -4.11 -9.48
N LEU A 229 5.92 -3.89 -9.69
CA LEU A 229 6.95 -4.93 -9.50
C LEU A 229 7.04 -5.43 -8.06
N ARG A 230 6.99 -4.53 -7.07
CA ARG A 230 6.96 -4.91 -5.65
C ARG A 230 5.71 -5.74 -5.33
N SER A 231 4.56 -5.36 -5.88
CA SER A 231 3.30 -6.09 -5.67
C SER A 231 3.33 -7.49 -6.29
N CYS A 232 3.85 -7.63 -7.52
CA CYS A 232 4.04 -8.92 -8.18
C CYS A 232 5.02 -9.81 -7.40
N ARG A 233 6.16 -9.26 -6.99
CA ARG A 233 7.17 -10.00 -6.21
C ARG A 233 6.61 -10.48 -4.87
N PHE A 234 5.90 -9.61 -4.15
CA PHE A 234 5.28 -9.96 -2.88
C PHE A 234 4.21 -11.06 -3.05
N ALA A 235 3.39 -10.99 -4.11
CA ALA A 235 2.39 -12.01 -4.40
C ALA A 235 3.01 -13.38 -4.73
N VAL A 236 4.17 -13.41 -5.39
CA VAL A 236 4.94 -14.64 -5.63
C VAL A 236 5.50 -15.19 -4.30
N GLU A 237 6.16 -14.33 -3.51
CA GLU A 237 6.83 -14.72 -2.26
C GLU A 237 5.85 -15.18 -1.16
N ASP A 238 4.71 -14.48 -0.96
CA ASP A 238 3.69 -14.87 0.03
C ASP A 238 3.06 -16.22 -0.34
N ASN A 239 2.89 -16.52 -1.64
CA ASN A 239 2.34 -17.80 -2.06
C ASN A 239 3.35 -18.95 -1.91
N THR A 240 4.63 -18.73 -2.23
CA THR A 240 5.69 -19.73 -2.00
C THR A 240 5.80 -20.09 -0.51
N LYS A 241 5.68 -19.09 0.38
CA LYS A 241 5.73 -19.30 1.85
C LYS A 241 4.52 -20.04 2.41
N ARG A 242 3.36 -19.99 1.74
CA ARG A 242 2.12 -20.65 2.18
C ARG A 242 1.92 -22.05 1.59
N GLY A 243 2.86 -22.56 0.80
CA GLY A 243 2.75 -23.88 0.17
C GLY A 243 1.61 -23.97 -0.84
N GLY A 244 1.20 -22.84 -1.45
CA GLY A 244 0.09 -22.83 -2.39
C GLY A 244 0.40 -23.56 -3.68
N PHE A 245 -0.57 -24.38 -4.11
CA PHE A 245 -0.54 -25.18 -5.33
C PHE A 245 -0.82 -24.25 -6.54
N TRP A 246 0.20 -23.59 -7.08
CA TRP A 246 0.09 -23.05 -8.44
C TRP A 246 0.20 -24.20 -9.43
N ILE A 247 -0.62 -24.19 -10.49
CA ILE A 247 -0.33 -24.99 -11.67
C ILE A 247 0.99 -24.45 -12.23
N ARG A 248 1.96 -25.33 -12.57
CA ARG A 248 3.30 -24.93 -13.08
C ARG A 248 3.24 -23.86 -14.19
N SER A 249 2.15 -23.78 -14.94
CA SER A 249 1.89 -22.76 -15.96
C SER A 249 1.82 -21.33 -15.41
N GLU A 250 1.15 -21.10 -14.27
CA GLU A 250 0.92 -19.74 -13.74
C GLU A 250 2.20 -19.12 -13.14
N THR A 251 3.07 -19.94 -12.53
CA THR A 251 4.41 -19.50 -12.11
C THR A 251 5.29 -19.09 -13.29
N LYS A 252 5.18 -19.77 -14.44
CA LYS A 252 5.92 -19.39 -15.66
C LYS A 252 5.42 -18.06 -16.20
N THR A 253 4.10 -17.82 -16.18
CA THR A 253 3.50 -16.55 -16.61
C THR A 253 3.99 -15.38 -15.75
N LEU A 254 3.99 -15.51 -14.41
CA LEU A 254 4.47 -14.44 -13.53
C LEU A 254 5.97 -14.17 -13.68
N GLN A 255 6.78 -15.22 -13.90
CA GLN A 255 8.21 -15.07 -14.20
C GLN A 255 8.46 -14.36 -15.55
N GLN A 256 7.69 -14.72 -16.59
CA GLN A 256 7.74 -14.05 -17.89
C GLN A 256 7.36 -12.57 -17.78
N ILE A 257 6.28 -12.25 -17.06
CA ILE A 257 5.85 -10.86 -16.82
C ILE A 257 6.96 -10.07 -16.11
N SER A 258 7.54 -10.63 -15.05
CA SER A 258 8.66 -10.00 -14.33
C SER A 258 9.88 -9.76 -15.22
N ALA A 259 10.21 -10.71 -16.10
CA ALA A 259 11.32 -10.60 -17.04
C ALA A 259 11.07 -9.51 -18.10
N THR A 260 9.86 -9.46 -18.67
CA THR A 260 9.46 -8.45 -19.65
C THR A 260 9.51 -7.04 -19.07
N ILE A 261 8.98 -6.82 -17.86
CA ILE A 261 9.03 -5.52 -17.20
C ILE A 261 10.49 -5.11 -16.91
N SER A 262 11.32 -6.04 -16.43
CA SER A 262 12.74 -5.78 -16.15
C SER A 262 13.55 -5.50 -17.43
N SER A 263 13.18 -6.09 -18.55
CA SER A 263 13.78 -5.80 -19.86
C SER A 263 13.41 -4.40 -20.34
N ARG A 264 12.12 -4.02 -20.26
CA ARG A 264 11.65 -2.68 -20.65
C ARG A 264 12.27 -1.58 -19.79
N LEU A 265 12.41 -1.80 -18.48
CA LEU A 265 13.07 -0.83 -17.59
C LEU A 265 14.54 -0.61 -17.97
N ARG A 266 15.26 -1.66 -18.38
CA ARG A 266 16.66 -1.53 -18.84
C ARG A 266 16.75 -0.79 -20.18
N GLN A 267 15.81 -1.02 -21.08
CA GLN A 267 15.76 -0.32 -22.36
C GLN A 267 15.53 1.19 -22.18
N VAL A 268 14.57 1.58 -21.32
CA VAL A 268 14.34 2.99 -20.96
C VAL A 268 15.55 3.63 -20.29
N GLN A 269 16.33 2.87 -19.51
CA GLN A 269 17.57 3.37 -18.92
C GLN A 269 18.70 3.59 -19.94
N ILE A 270 18.76 2.80 -21.02
CA ILE A 270 19.78 2.93 -22.07
C ILE A 270 19.47 4.13 -22.98
N GLU A 271 18.20 4.40 -23.27
CA GLU A 271 17.78 5.52 -24.12
C GLU A 271 17.93 6.90 -23.45
N GLN A 272 18.27 6.95 -22.15
CA GLN A 272 18.46 8.18 -21.37
C GLN A 272 19.94 8.57 -21.18
N TYR A 273 20.88 7.84 -21.78
CA TYR A 273 22.32 8.15 -21.82
C TYR A 273 22.81 8.20 -23.26
#